data_AF-A0A662UBD9-F1
#
_entry.id   AF-A0A662UBD9-F1
#
_cell.length_a   1.000
_cell.length_b   1.000
_cell.length_c   1.000
_cell.angle_alpha   90.00
_cell.angle_beta   90.00
_cell.angle_gamma   90.00
#
_symmetry.space_group_name_H-M   'P 1'
#
loop_
_entity.id
_entity.type
_entity.pdbx_description
1 polymer ?
#
loop_
_entity_poly.entity_id
_entity_poly.type
_entity_poly.pdbx_seq_one_letter_code
_entity_poly.pdbx_strand_id
1 'polypeptide(L)'
;MIIKLYNCLDYIKKIEKEYTDILNKVNNKFKSKGVPVSIFLAKDEKHVNGKVFIRYCGVKIKVQGEINIENVTLPPRFMLDGFEYVIDNDTVLCSYKVFRKYANMLRPCTVVVELDKLKNIIVSKIREKAYKVKRDYITKTKIPISWVPLMQTGIIKMISKELNITYEDLIDYLVYLSDKGDINISFGESGELWLLTM
;
A
#
# COMPACT_ATOMS: atom_id res chain seq x y z
N MET A 1 4.63 -3.51 7.58
CA MET A 1 3.46 -4.32 8.00
C MET A 1 2.85 -5.05 6.83
N ILE A 2 2.65 -6.37 6.94
CA ILE A 2 1.88 -7.16 5.98
C ILE A 2 0.41 -7.14 6.35
N ILE A 3 -0.46 -7.00 5.35
CA ILE A 3 -1.91 -7.09 5.50
C ILE A 3 -2.46 -8.28 4.72
N LYS A 4 -3.59 -8.82 5.19
CA LYS A 4 -4.33 -9.89 4.51
C LYS A 4 -5.53 -9.29 3.79
N LEU A 5 -5.71 -9.66 2.54
CA LEU A 5 -6.81 -9.24 1.68
C LEU A 5 -7.64 -10.48 1.32
N TYR A 6 -8.79 -10.62 1.96
CA TYR A 6 -9.77 -11.68 1.67
C TYR A 6 -10.70 -11.28 0.53
N ASN A 7 -11.20 -12.27 -0.19
CA ASN A 7 -12.06 -12.12 -1.38
C ASN A 7 -11.43 -11.25 -2.49
N CYS A 8 -10.11 -11.04 -2.43
CA CYS A 8 -9.41 -10.10 -3.29
C CYS A 8 -8.87 -10.77 -4.56
N LEU A 9 -8.54 -12.06 -4.48
CA LEU A 9 -7.95 -12.78 -5.60
C LEU A 9 -8.87 -12.82 -6.82
N ASP A 10 -10.15 -13.18 -6.61
CA ASP A 10 -11.13 -13.24 -7.70
C ASP A 10 -11.42 -11.85 -8.28
N TYR A 11 -11.45 -10.82 -7.44
CA TYR A 11 -11.60 -9.45 -7.87
C TYR A 11 -10.42 -8.99 -8.75
N ILE A 12 -9.18 -9.27 -8.32
CA ILE A 12 -7.97 -8.96 -9.10
C ILE A 12 -7.99 -9.72 -10.44
N LYS A 13 -8.33 -11.02 -10.44
CA LYS A 13 -8.45 -11.83 -11.67
C LYS A 13 -9.50 -11.27 -12.62
N LYS A 14 -10.64 -10.79 -12.10
CA LYS A 14 -11.69 -10.15 -12.90
C LYS A 14 -11.16 -8.88 -13.58
N ILE A 15 -10.47 -8.02 -12.84
CA ILE A 15 -9.84 -6.80 -13.36
C ILE A 15 -8.82 -7.13 -14.47
N GLU A 16 -7.95 -8.12 -14.22
CA GLU A 16 -6.95 -8.56 -15.18
C GLU A 16 -7.61 -9.06 -16.47
N LYS A 17 -8.70 -9.84 -16.36
CA LYS A 17 -9.46 -10.33 -17.51
C LYS A 17 -10.11 -9.20 -18.29
N GLU A 18 -10.85 -8.32 -17.63
CA GLU A 18 -11.52 -7.18 -18.28
C GLU A 18 -10.53 -6.28 -19.02
N TYR A 19 -9.37 -6.05 -18.42
CA TYR A 19 -8.31 -5.27 -19.05
C TYR A 19 -7.65 -6.01 -20.23
N THR A 20 -7.43 -7.32 -20.11
CA THR A 20 -6.94 -8.15 -21.22
C THR A 20 -7.89 -8.09 -22.42
N ASP A 21 -9.20 -8.07 -22.19
CA ASP A 21 -10.19 -7.92 -23.26
C ASP A 21 -10.09 -6.56 -23.96
N ILE A 22 -9.79 -5.48 -23.22
CA ILE A 22 -9.50 -4.16 -23.80
C ILE A 22 -8.25 -4.22 -24.68
N LEU A 23 -7.16 -4.82 -24.19
CA LEU A 23 -5.92 -4.97 -24.96
C LEU A 23 -6.12 -5.80 -26.22
N ASN A 24 -6.90 -6.88 -26.15
CA ASN A 24 -7.24 -7.71 -27.30
C ASN A 24 -8.00 -6.92 -28.38
N LYS A 25 -8.96 -6.07 -27.99
CA LYS A 25 -9.68 -5.18 -28.92
C LYS A 25 -8.73 -4.20 -29.60
N VAL A 26 -7.77 -3.63 -28.86
CA VAL A 26 -6.75 -2.72 -29.42
C VAL A 26 -5.83 -3.46 -30.39
N ASN A 27 -5.33 -4.63 -30.02
CA ASN A 27 -4.49 -5.46 -30.88
C ASN A 27 -5.20 -5.88 -32.17
N ASN A 28 -6.48 -6.22 -32.11
CA ASN A 28 -7.26 -6.55 -33.30
C ASN A 28 -7.40 -5.36 -34.25
N LYS A 29 -7.56 -4.14 -33.71
CA LYS A 29 -7.56 -2.90 -34.51
C LYS A 29 -6.21 -2.64 -35.18
N PHE A 30 -5.09 -2.91 -34.50
CA PHE A 30 -3.77 -2.79 -35.11
C PHE A 30 -3.58 -3.80 -36.23
N LYS A 31 -3.93 -5.07 -35.99
CA LYS A 31 -3.88 -6.12 -37.02
C LYS A 31 -4.71 -5.76 -38.25
N SER A 32 -5.95 -5.29 -38.07
CA SER A 32 -6.83 -4.91 -39.20
C SER A 32 -6.30 -3.72 -39.99
N LYS A 33 -5.46 -2.87 -39.38
CA LYS A 33 -4.82 -1.71 -40.02
C LYS A 33 -3.41 -2.02 -40.54
N GLY A 34 -2.95 -3.26 -40.44
CA GLY A 34 -1.58 -3.64 -40.82
C GLY A 34 -0.49 -2.99 -39.96
N VAL A 35 -0.82 -2.52 -38.75
CA VAL A 35 0.16 -1.91 -37.84
C VAL A 35 0.94 -3.03 -37.13
N PRO A 36 2.28 -3.11 -37.27
CA PRO A 36 3.08 -4.21 -36.73
C PRO A 36 3.39 -4.02 -35.23
N VAL A 37 2.33 -3.82 -34.44
CA VAL A 37 2.38 -3.57 -33.00
C VAL A 37 1.48 -4.55 -32.26
N SER A 38 1.96 -5.06 -31.14
CA SER A 38 1.14 -5.74 -30.15
C SER A 38 1.33 -5.12 -28.78
N ILE A 39 0.25 -5.02 -28.02
CA ILE A 39 0.22 -4.49 -26.66
C ILE A 39 -0.25 -5.60 -25.72
N PHE A 40 0.42 -5.74 -24.58
CA PHE A 40 0.08 -6.74 -23.58
C PHE A 40 0.31 -6.21 -22.18
N LEU A 41 -0.38 -6.79 -21.20
CA LEU A 41 -0.15 -6.53 -19.79
C LEU A 41 1.04 -7.39 -19.34
N ALA A 42 2.13 -6.76 -18.91
CA ALA A 42 3.27 -7.47 -18.34
C ALA A 42 3.05 -7.72 -16.85
N LYS A 43 3.39 -8.93 -16.40
CA LYS A 43 3.29 -9.38 -15.03
C LYS A 43 4.50 -10.26 -14.73
N ASP A 44 5.19 -9.97 -13.64
CA ASP A 44 6.21 -10.86 -13.09
C ASP A 44 5.53 -11.83 -12.13
N GLU A 45 5.75 -13.12 -12.34
CA GLU A 45 5.21 -14.19 -11.52
C GLU A 45 6.34 -15.12 -11.07
N LYS A 46 6.41 -15.39 -9.76
CA LYS A 46 7.42 -16.27 -9.18
C LYS A 46 6.79 -17.22 -8.17
N HIS A 47 7.08 -18.50 -8.29
CA HIS A 47 6.68 -19.52 -7.33
C HIS A 47 7.82 -19.82 -6.35
N VAL A 48 7.56 -19.71 -5.04
CA VAL A 48 8.54 -20.03 -3.99
C VAL A 48 7.81 -20.66 -2.81
N ASN A 49 8.22 -21.86 -2.39
CA ASN A 49 7.70 -22.55 -1.20
C ASN A 49 6.16 -22.62 -1.15
N GLY A 50 5.51 -22.97 -2.28
CA GLY A 50 4.05 -23.05 -2.38
C GLY A 50 3.31 -21.71 -2.46
N LYS A 51 4.03 -20.58 -2.47
CA LYS A 51 3.47 -19.24 -2.60
C LYS A 51 3.70 -18.67 -3.99
N VAL A 52 2.78 -17.84 -4.46
CA VAL A 52 2.88 -17.14 -5.74
C VAL A 52 3.11 -15.66 -5.50
N PHE A 53 4.25 -15.14 -5.94
CA PHE A 53 4.58 -13.72 -5.88
C PHE A 53 4.23 -13.09 -7.22
N ILE A 54 3.46 -12.01 -7.18
CA ILE A 54 2.97 -11.32 -8.36
C ILE A 54 3.32 -9.84 -8.28
N ARG A 55 3.82 -9.30 -9.39
CA ARG A 55 3.98 -7.87 -9.63
C ARG A 55 3.45 -7.50 -11.00
N TYR A 56 2.52 -6.56 -11.07
CA TYR A 56 2.11 -6.00 -12.35
C TYR A 56 3.16 -4.98 -12.84
N CYS A 57 3.70 -5.21 -14.03
CA CYS A 57 4.76 -4.41 -14.65
C CYS A 57 4.23 -3.43 -15.71
N GLY A 58 2.91 -3.23 -15.69
CA GLY A 58 2.20 -2.29 -16.56
C GLY A 58 2.03 -2.80 -17.99
N VAL A 59 1.58 -1.90 -18.85
CA VAL A 59 1.35 -2.17 -20.26
C VAL A 59 2.68 -2.12 -21.01
N LYS A 60 2.96 -3.14 -21.83
CA LYS A 60 4.13 -3.19 -22.70
C LYS A 60 3.69 -3.24 -24.16
N ILE A 61 4.54 -2.67 -25.02
CA ILE A 61 4.34 -2.59 -26.45
C ILE A 61 5.48 -3.36 -27.11
N LYS A 62 5.15 -4.28 -28.00
CA LYS A 62 6.09 -5.00 -28.84
C LYS A 62 5.92 -4.56 -30.29
N VAL A 63 6.99 -4.03 -30.85
CA VAL A 63 7.12 -3.54 -32.22
C VAL A 63 7.78 -4.61 -33.07
N GLN A 64 7.23 -4.91 -34.24
CA GLN A 64 7.71 -5.96 -35.16
C GLN A 64 8.09 -5.41 -36.55
N GLY A 65 8.51 -4.15 -36.64
CA GLY A 65 8.91 -3.51 -37.88
C GLY A 65 8.96 -1.99 -37.75
N GLU A 66 9.04 -1.27 -38.86
CA GLU A 66 8.87 0.18 -38.88
C GLU A 66 7.41 0.56 -38.60
N ILE A 67 7.20 1.63 -37.82
CA ILE A 67 5.88 2.09 -37.44
C ILE A 67 5.78 3.60 -37.62
N ASN A 68 4.70 4.06 -38.23
CA ASN A 68 4.25 5.43 -38.09
C ASN A 68 3.44 5.57 -36.78
N ILE A 69 4.00 6.30 -35.81
CA ILE A 69 3.45 6.48 -34.46
C ILE A 69 2.04 7.11 -34.49
N GLU A 70 1.72 7.92 -35.50
CA GLU A 70 0.39 8.55 -35.65
C GLU A 70 -0.74 7.51 -35.80
N ASN A 71 -0.41 6.30 -36.25
CA ASN A 71 -1.36 5.19 -36.39
C ASN A 71 -1.51 4.35 -35.11
N VAL A 72 -0.80 4.69 -34.04
CA VAL A 72 -0.79 3.94 -32.77
C VAL A 72 -1.63 4.67 -31.73
N THR A 73 -2.73 4.04 -31.30
CA THR A 73 -3.52 4.51 -30.16
C THR A 73 -3.25 3.65 -28.94
N LEU A 74 -2.70 4.26 -27.88
CA LEU A 74 -2.41 3.55 -26.64
C LEU A 74 -3.68 3.27 -25.83
N PRO A 75 -3.78 2.12 -25.14
CA PRO A 75 -4.88 1.84 -24.24
C PRO A 75 -4.80 2.71 -22.98
N PRO A 76 -5.90 2.85 -22.22
CA PRO A 76 -5.86 3.45 -20.88
C PRO A 76 -4.89 2.67 -19.98
N ARG A 77 -4.27 3.33 -19.00
CA ARG A 77 -3.34 2.68 -18.05
C ARG A 77 -4.05 1.59 -17.24
N PHE A 78 -3.34 0.48 -16.99
CA PHE A 78 -3.83 -0.55 -16.07
C PHE A 78 -3.88 -0.02 -14.63
N MET A 79 -5.02 -0.17 -13.95
CA MET A 79 -5.24 0.45 -12.65
C MET A 79 -4.47 -0.20 -11.48
N LEU A 80 -3.99 -1.43 -11.66
CA LEU A 80 -3.13 -2.12 -10.70
C LEU A 80 -1.66 -2.14 -11.15
N ASP A 81 -1.26 -1.27 -12.08
CA ASP A 81 0.14 -1.13 -12.51
C ASP A 81 1.06 -0.81 -11.32
N GLY A 82 2.06 -1.66 -11.07
CA GLY A 82 2.97 -1.60 -9.93
C GLY A 82 2.47 -2.28 -8.65
N PHE A 83 1.27 -2.87 -8.66
CA PHE A 83 0.74 -3.58 -7.50
C PHE A 83 1.50 -4.90 -7.30
N GLU A 84 2.02 -5.08 -6.08
CA GLU A 84 2.84 -6.22 -5.65
C GLU A 84 2.14 -6.97 -4.52
N TYR A 85 1.96 -8.28 -4.69
CA TYR A 85 1.29 -9.12 -3.71
C TYR A 85 1.75 -10.58 -3.77
N VAL A 86 1.43 -11.32 -2.72
CA VAL A 86 1.70 -12.74 -2.58
C VAL A 86 0.37 -13.47 -2.42
N ILE A 87 0.21 -14.60 -3.09
CA ILE A 87 -0.89 -15.53 -2.89
C ILE A 87 -0.39 -16.66 -2.00
N ASP A 88 -1.09 -16.88 -0.88
CA ASP A 88 -0.83 -17.93 0.10
C ASP A 88 -2.17 -18.56 0.51
N ASN A 89 -2.43 -19.80 0.07
CA ASN A 89 -3.71 -20.51 0.28
C ASN A 89 -4.94 -19.64 -0.02
N ASP A 90 -5.04 -19.12 -1.25
CA ASP A 90 -6.08 -18.20 -1.75
C ASP A 90 -6.19 -16.84 -1.03
N THR A 91 -5.36 -16.59 -0.03
CA THR A 91 -5.27 -15.29 0.63
C THR A 91 -4.26 -14.41 -0.10
N VAL A 92 -4.66 -13.19 -0.42
CA VAL A 92 -3.77 -12.18 -0.98
C VAL A 92 -3.09 -11.43 0.16
N LEU A 93 -1.76 -11.38 0.15
CA LEU A 93 -0.93 -10.70 1.13
C LEU A 93 -0.16 -9.58 0.43
N CYS A 94 -0.12 -8.38 1.02
CA CYS A 94 0.75 -7.31 0.53
C CYS A 94 1.23 -6.43 1.69
N SER A 95 2.25 -5.61 1.45
CA SER A 95 2.65 -4.62 2.44
C SER A 95 1.60 -3.50 2.52
N TYR A 96 1.41 -2.93 3.71
CA TYR A 96 0.50 -1.81 3.91
C TYR A 96 0.87 -0.60 3.03
N LYS A 97 2.17 -0.34 2.87
CA LYS A 97 2.68 0.71 1.98
C LYS A 97 2.24 0.52 0.53
N VAL A 98 2.22 -0.72 0.04
CA VAL A 98 1.71 -1.03 -1.30
C VAL A 98 0.19 -0.85 -1.31
N PHE A 99 -0.53 -1.47 -0.38
CA PHE A 99 -2.00 -1.35 -0.30
C PHE A 99 -2.49 0.10 -0.32
N ARG A 100 -1.88 0.98 0.47
CA ARG A 100 -2.27 2.40 0.58
C ARG A 100 -2.33 3.10 -0.77
N LYS A 101 -1.41 2.78 -1.70
CA LYS A 101 -1.39 3.34 -3.07
C LYS A 101 -2.58 2.89 -3.93
N TYR A 102 -3.13 1.71 -3.64
CA TYR A 102 -4.23 1.10 -4.40
C TYR A 102 -5.53 0.98 -3.58
N ALA A 103 -5.60 1.60 -2.40
CA ALA A 103 -6.70 1.42 -1.46
C ALA A 103 -8.08 1.72 -2.08
N ASN A 104 -8.14 2.72 -2.97
CA ASN A 104 -9.37 3.06 -3.70
C ASN A 104 -9.82 1.96 -4.67
N MET A 105 -8.87 1.33 -5.36
CA MET A 105 -9.16 0.24 -6.30
C MET A 105 -9.50 -1.05 -5.56
N LEU A 106 -8.86 -1.29 -4.42
CA LEU A 106 -9.02 -2.50 -3.62
C LEU A 106 -10.14 -2.40 -2.56
N ARG A 107 -11.02 -1.39 -2.64
CA ARG A 107 -12.18 -1.23 -1.75
C ARG A 107 -13.07 -2.48 -1.63
N PRO A 108 -13.28 -3.29 -2.69
CA PRO A 108 -14.07 -4.51 -2.58
C PRO A 108 -13.42 -5.61 -1.74
N CYS A 109 -12.11 -5.53 -1.47
CA CYS A 109 -11.38 -6.53 -0.70
C CYS A 109 -11.57 -6.32 0.80
N THR A 110 -11.73 -7.42 1.54
CA THR A 110 -11.78 -7.35 3.00
C THR A 110 -10.36 -7.30 3.56
N VAL A 111 -10.01 -6.19 4.21
CA VAL A 111 -8.69 -5.96 4.78
C VAL A 111 -8.65 -6.47 6.22
N VAL A 112 -7.70 -7.35 6.52
CA VAL A 112 -7.43 -7.83 7.87
C VAL A 112 -5.99 -7.49 8.25
N VAL A 113 -5.84 -6.78 9.35
CA VAL A 113 -4.56 -6.40 9.94
C VAL A 113 -4.39 -7.13 11.26
N GLU A 114 -3.34 -7.93 11.39
CA GLU A 114 -3.15 -8.76 12.60
C GLU A 114 -2.99 -7.92 13.88
N LEU A 115 -2.35 -6.75 13.74
CA LEU A 115 -2.15 -5.79 14.84
C LEU A 115 -3.45 -5.14 15.35
N ASP A 116 -4.58 -5.28 14.66
CA ASP A 116 -5.88 -4.79 15.15
C ASP A 116 -6.26 -5.42 16.50
N LYS A 117 -5.81 -6.66 16.77
CA LYS A 117 -5.98 -7.32 18.07
C LYS A 117 -5.32 -6.56 19.23
N LEU A 118 -4.27 -5.80 18.93
CA LEU A 118 -3.49 -5.02 19.89
C LEU A 118 -3.81 -3.51 19.83
N LYS A 119 -4.77 -3.09 19.00
CA LYS A 119 -5.12 -1.68 18.76
C LYS A 119 -5.22 -0.86 20.05
N ASN A 120 -6.08 -1.29 20.97
CA ASN A 120 -6.35 -0.55 22.20
C ASN A 120 -5.10 -0.43 23.08
N ILE A 121 -4.31 -1.49 23.17
CA ILE A 121 -3.05 -1.51 23.93
C ILE A 121 -2.04 -0.54 23.32
N ILE A 122 -1.86 -0.59 22.00
CA ILE A 122 -0.93 0.27 21.26
C ILE A 122 -1.32 1.74 21.42
N VAL A 123 -2.59 2.08 21.16
CA VAL A 123 -3.09 3.46 21.26
C VAL A 123 -2.98 3.98 22.70
N SER A 124 -3.35 3.17 23.69
CA SER A 124 -3.23 3.55 25.11
C SER A 124 -1.79 3.84 25.50
N LYS A 125 -0.84 2.96 25.13
CA LYS A 125 0.59 3.14 25.43
C LYS A 125 1.16 4.38 24.76
N ILE A 126 0.81 4.63 23.50
CA ILE A 126 1.25 5.85 22.78
C ILE A 126 0.76 7.10 23.51
N ARG A 127 -0.54 7.16 23.83
CA ARG A 127 -1.13 8.32 24.52
C ARG A 127 -0.49 8.55 25.89
N GLU A 128 -0.31 7.50 26.68
CA GLU A 128 0.30 7.60 28.01
C GLU A 128 1.74 8.15 27.94
N LYS A 129 2.56 7.59 27.05
CA LYS A 129 3.96 8.01 26.89
C LYS A 129 4.05 9.41 26.30
N ALA A 130 3.23 9.73 25.29
CA ALA A 130 3.19 11.06 24.70
C ALA A 130 2.74 12.13 25.70
N TYR A 131 1.77 11.82 26.58
CA TYR A 131 1.33 12.73 27.63
C TYR A 131 2.45 13.06 28.62
N LYS A 132 3.25 12.06 29.03
CA LYS A 132 4.42 12.28 29.88
C LYS A 132 5.42 13.22 29.21
N VAL A 133 5.76 12.93 27.96
CA VAL A 133 6.66 13.79 27.16
C VAL A 133 6.12 15.22 27.04
N LYS A 134 4.84 15.39 26.67
CA LYS A 134 4.18 16.70 26.57
C LYS A 134 4.28 17.48 27.89
N ARG A 135 3.99 16.86 29.03
CA ARG A 135 4.11 17.50 30.34
C ARG A 135 5.54 17.92 30.66
N ASP A 136 6.51 17.06 30.37
CA ASP A 136 7.92 17.36 30.63
C ASP A 136 8.40 18.56 29.79
N TYR A 137 8.00 18.62 28.51
CA TYR A 137 8.31 19.78 27.67
C TYR A 137 7.63 21.05 28.18
N ILE A 138 6.31 21.04 28.42
CA ILE A 138 5.59 22.22 28.92
C ILE A 138 6.21 22.73 30.23
N THR A 139 6.59 21.83 31.13
CA THR A 139 7.24 22.19 32.40
C THR A 139 8.58 22.89 32.18
N LYS A 140 9.37 22.43 31.20
CA LYS A 140 10.71 22.98 30.90
C LYS A 140 10.64 24.28 30.10
N THR A 141 9.75 24.37 29.12
CA THR A 141 9.69 25.49 28.16
C THR A 141 8.68 26.56 28.55
N LYS A 142 7.69 26.23 29.40
CA LYS A 142 6.51 27.04 29.71
C LYS A 142 5.67 27.38 28.47
N ILE A 143 5.84 26.65 27.37
CA ILE A 143 5.13 26.84 26.11
C ILE A 143 4.09 25.72 25.97
N PRO A 144 2.82 26.04 25.63
CA PRO A 144 1.84 25.02 25.31
C PRO A 144 2.24 24.28 24.02
N ILE A 145 2.17 22.96 24.06
CA ILE A 145 2.53 22.10 22.93
C ILE A 145 1.32 21.24 22.54
N SER A 146 0.98 21.26 21.26
CA SER A 146 -0.16 20.51 20.68
C SER A 146 0.27 19.25 19.93
N TRP A 147 1.55 18.91 19.92
CA TRP A 147 2.09 17.79 19.16
C TRP A 147 3.24 17.09 19.89
N VAL A 148 3.43 15.80 19.64
CA VAL A 148 4.56 15.02 20.18
C VAL A 148 5.19 14.19 19.06
N PRO A 149 6.49 14.37 18.75
CA PRO A 149 7.16 13.58 17.71
C PRO A 149 7.46 12.18 18.28
N LEU A 150 6.82 11.15 17.73
CA LEU A 150 6.80 9.81 18.32
C LEU A 150 8.10 9.03 18.12
N MET A 151 8.81 9.26 17.01
CA MET A 151 10.04 8.54 16.70
C MET A 151 11.23 9.20 17.41
N GLN A 152 11.37 10.52 17.32
CA GLN A 152 12.46 11.27 17.99
C GLN A 152 12.44 11.13 19.50
N THR A 153 11.26 11.05 20.12
CA THR A 153 11.12 10.86 21.58
C THR A 153 11.35 9.42 22.01
N GLY A 154 11.59 8.50 21.07
CA GLY A 154 11.81 7.08 21.34
C GLY A 154 10.54 6.31 21.72
N ILE A 155 9.35 6.92 21.71
CA ILE A 155 8.08 6.28 22.08
C ILE A 155 7.83 5.04 21.23
N ILE A 156 7.98 5.15 19.91
CA ILE A 156 7.80 4.01 18.99
C ILE A 156 8.78 2.88 19.33
N LYS A 157 10.05 3.20 19.57
CA LYS A 157 11.09 2.22 19.89
C LYS A 157 10.81 1.49 21.20
N MET A 158 10.32 2.20 22.22
CA MET A 158 9.92 1.60 23.49
C MET A 158 8.74 0.63 23.31
N ILE A 159 7.68 1.06 22.62
CA ILE A 159 6.48 0.24 22.41
C ILE A 159 6.77 -0.96 21.53
N SER A 160 7.56 -0.79 20.48
CA SER A 160 8.05 -1.87 19.62
C SER A 160 8.74 -2.97 20.44
N LYS A 161 9.65 -2.58 21.35
CA LYS A 161 10.33 -3.53 22.25
C LYS A 161 9.37 -4.17 23.27
N GLU A 162 8.50 -3.38 23.89
CA GLU A 162 7.56 -3.86 24.91
C GLU A 162 6.54 -4.87 24.35
N LEU A 163 6.08 -4.67 23.10
CA LEU A 163 5.05 -5.49 22.47
C LEU A 163 5.61 -6.56 21.52
N ASN A 164 6.94 -6.64 21.37
CA ASN A 164 7.61 -7.51 20.40
C ASN A 164 7.06 -7.34 18.96
N ILE A 165 6.84 -6.09 18.56
CA ILE A 165 6.42 -5.69 17.20
C ILE A 165 7.62 -5.02 16.56
N THR A 166 7.89 -5.30 15.27
CA THR A 166 8.99 -4.62 14.57
C THR A 166 8.73 -3.10 14.53
N TYR A 167 9.81 -2.32 14.53
CA TYR A 167 9.72 -0.87 14.53
C TYR A 167 8.96 -0.37 13.29
N GLU A 168 9.26 -0.96 12.14
CA GLU A 168 8.66 -0.65 10.84
C GLU A 168 7.18 -1.04 10.79
N ASP A 169 6.79 -2.19 11.34
CA ASP A 169 5.39 -2.61 11.38
C ASP A 169 4.57 -1.71 12.30
N LEU A 170 5.14 -1.28 13.43
CA LEU A 170 4.46 -0.35 14.32
C LEU A 170 4.25 1.01 13.64
N ILE A 171 5.24 1.53 12.89
CA ILE A 171 5.08 2.76 12.10
C ILE A 171 3.96 2.60 11.08
N ASP A 172 4.03 1.56 10.23
CA ASP A 172 3.02 1.31 9.20
C ASP A 172 1.62 1.16 9.82
N TYR A 173 1.53 0.54 10.99
CA TYR A 173 0.27 0.38 11.71
C TYR A 173 -0.29 1.70 12.24
N LEU A 174 0.57 2.62 12.71
CA LEU A 174 0.12 3.96 13.10
C LEU A 174 -0.34 4.80 11.92
N VAL A 175 0.32 4.66 10.76
CA VAL A 175 -0.16 5.25 9.51
C VAL A 175 -1.54 4.67 9.17
N TYR A 176 -1.72 3.36 9.29
CA TYR A 176 -3.00 2.69 9.09
C TYR A 176 -4.11 3.21 10.01
N LEU A 177 -3.84 3.32 11.31
CA LEU A 177 -4.80 3.86 12.27
C LEU A 177 -5.13 5.33 11.97
N SER A 178 -4.15 6.12 11.51
CA SER A 178 -4.37 7.51 11.09
C SER A 178 -5.26 7.59 9.84
N ASP A 179 -4.98 6.78 8.82
CA ASP A 179 -5.81 6.69 7.61
C ASP A 179 -7.25 6.24 7.91
N LYS A 180 -7.47 5.50 9.01
CA LYS A 180 -8.80 5.11 9.52
C LYS A 180 -9.46 6.16 10.43
N GLY A 181 -8.75 7.19 10.84
CA GLY A 181 -9.24 8.22 11.79
C GLY A 181 -9.24 7.78 13.26
N ASP A 182 -8.59 6.67 13.60
CA ASP A 182 -8.52 6.15 14.97
C ASP A 182 -7.52 6.90 15.86
N ILE A 183 -6.53 7.53 15.24
CA ILE A 183 -5.51 8.34 15.91
C ILE A 183 -5.16 9.55 15.04
N ASN A 184 -4.98 10.70 15.66
CA ASN A 184 -4.65 11.92 14.94
C ASN A 184 -3.13 12.08 14.83
N ILE A 185 -2.57 11.69 13.69
CA ILE A 185 -1.13 11.78 13.40
C ILE A 185 -0.90 12.65 12.18
N SER A 186 -0.05 13.66 12.30
CA SER A 186 0.52 14.39 11.17
C SER A 186 1.90 13.85 10.79
N PHE A 187 2.26 14.00 9.52
CA PHE A 187 3.52 13.51 8.97
C PHE A 187 4.46 14.69 8.75
N GLY A 188 5.63 14.67 9.39
CA GLY A 188 6.69 15.65 9.15
C GLY A 188 7.43 15.39 7.84
N GLU A 189 8.17 16.38 7.35
CA GLU A 189 8.90 16.32 6.06
C GLU A 189 9.92 15.16 5.98
N SER A 190 10.50 14.76 7.11
CA SER A 190 11.44 13.63 7.21
C SER A 190 10.78 12.25 7.35
N GLY A 191 9.45 12.18 7.31
CA GLY A 191 8.69 10.97 7.63
C GLY A 191 8.45 10.75 9.13
N GLU A 192 8.79 11.74 9.97
CA GLU A 192 8.47 11.73 11.40
C GLU A 192 6.95 11.66 11.64
N LEU A 193 6.52 10.85 12.62
CA LEU A 193 5.11 10.77 13.04
C LEU A 193 4.86 11.69 14.24
N TRP A 194 3.97 12.66 14.09
CA TRP A 194 3.65 13.63 15.13
C TRP A 194 2.25 13.34 15.64
N LEU A 195 2.14 12.90 16.88
CA LEU A 195 0.83 12.74 17.52
C LEU A 195 0.27 14.12 17.84
N LEU A 196 -0.87 14.46 17.24
CA LEU A 196 -1.58 15.69 17.57
C LEU A 196 -2.38 15.45 18.85
N THR A 197 -2.00 16.18 19.89
CA THR A 197 -2.64 16.13 21.20
C THR A 197 -3.61 17.31 21.30
N MET A 198 -4.90 17.01 21.48
CA MET A 198 -5.84 18.02 21.98
C MET A 198 -5.44 18.47 23.40
#